data_AF-N1S0I0-F1
#
_entry.id   AF-N1S0I0-F1
#
_cell.length_a   1.000
_cell.length_b   1.000
_cell.length_c   1.000
_cell.angle_alpha   90.00
_cell.angle_beta   90.00
_cell.angle_gamma   90.00
#
_symmetry.space_group_name_H-M   'P 1'
#
loop_
_entity.id
_entity.type
_entity.pdbx_description
1 polymer ?
#
loop_
_entity_poly.entity_id
_entity_poly.type
_entity_poly.pdbx_seq_one_letter_code
_entity_poly.pdbx_strand_id
1 'polypeptide(L)'
;MNRDKDISGSALPFDILIQGSQVLVQDCEQVGIPSARCFSVATGSLTPGPNAVLRHKTKSDSQTIYPHQRWAQGLLVEDTSVATYFVNRNTKGSGHGWSINGGVGWNIDGRCEFESPPTGINWCIGCGDQGNDPKGNATLLETGKRVEPQSLFQTQLENRGVYRYDGEES
;
A
#
# COMPACT_ATOMS: atom_id res chain seq x y z
N MET A 1 7.48 -12.60 -5.51
CA MET A 1 7.03 -13.97 -5.12
C MET A 1 6.31 -14.62 -6.28
N ASN A 2 6.37 -15.95 -6.44
CA ASN A 2 5.76 -16.67 -7.57
C ASN A 2 4.39 -17.22 -7.18
N ARG A 3 3.33 -16.80 -7.87
CA ARG A 3 1.94 -17.24 -7.66
C ARG A 3 1.37 -17.88 -8.93
N ASP A 4 1.83 -19.08 -9.25
CA ASP A 4 1.44 -19.79 -10.49
C ASP A 4 0.10 -20.54 -10.39
N LYS A 5 -0.58 -20.43 -9.25
CA LYS A 5 -1.91 -20.97 -9.00
C LYS A 5 -2.67 -20.08 -8.02
N ASP A 6 -3.99 -20.01 -8.18
CA ASP A 6 -4.85 -19.42 -7.16
C ASP A 6 -4.98 -20.37 -5.95
N ILE A 7 -5.47 -19.83 -4.83
CA ILE A 7 -5.78 -20.64 -3.65
C ILE A 7 -7.13 -21.33 -3.77
N SER A 8 -7.28 -22.47 -3.08
CA SER A 8 -8.59 -23.03 -2.75
C SER A 8 -9.10 -22.43 -1.44
N GLY A 9 -10.32 -21.87 -1.46
CA GLY A 9 -10.96 -21.28 -0.29
C GLY A 9 -10.99 -19.74 -0.27
N SER A 10 -11.37 -19.19 0.88
CA SER A 10 -11.67 -17.76 1.08
C SER A 10 -10.59 -16.99 1.83
N ALA A 11 -9.68 -17.67 2.52
CA ALA A 11 -8.61 -17.05 3.28
C ALA A 11 -7.42 -16.74 2.35
N LEU A 12 -7.29 -15.47 1.94
CA LEU A 12 -6.19 -15.05 1.09
C LEU A 12 -4.85 -15.10 1.86
N PRO A 13 -3.78 -15.62 1.25
CA PRO A 13 -2.44 -15.62 1.82
C PRO A 13 -1.81 -14.22 1.78
N PHE A 14 -0.89 -13.99 2.70
CA PHE A 14 0.01 -12.84 2.70
C PHE A 14 1.34 -13.23 2.07
N ASP A 15 1.81 -12.37 1.18
CA ASP A 15 3.12 -12.50 0.57
C ASP A 15 4.17 -11.84 1.50
N ILE A 16 3.93 -10.59 1.91
CA ILE A 16 4.67 -9.92 2.98
C ILE A 16 3.69 -9.44 4.05
N LEU A 17 3.90 -9.86 5.30
CA LEU A 17 3.17 -9.36 6.47
C LEU A 17 4.11 -8.54 7.36
N ILE A 18 3.90 -7.23 7.41
CA ILE A 18 4.63 -6.32 8.29
C ILE A 18 3.99 -6.36 9.68
N GLN A 19 4.80 -6.66 10.70
CA GLN A 19 4.36 -6.71 12.11
C GLN A 19 5.17 -5.78 13.03
N GLY A 20 6.25 -5.19 12.52
CA GLY A 20 7.11 -4.26 13.26
C GLY A 20 7.06 -2.84 12.70
N SER A 21 7.94 -1.98 13.21
CA SER A 21 8.18 -0.62 12.73
C SER A 21 9.51 -0.50 11.99
N GLN A 22 9.69 0.58 11.25
CA GLN A 22 10.90 0.90 10.48
C GLN A 22 11.19 -0.13 9.39
N VAL A 23 10.14 -0.75 8.86
CA VAL A 23 10.23 -1.71 7.75
C VAL A 23 10.11 -0.98 6.42
N LEU A 24 11.08 -1.23 5.54
CA LEU A 24 11.07 -0.78 4.15
C LEU A 24 10.92 -2.00 3.23
N VAL A 25 9.84 -2.03 2.46
CA VAL A 25 9.63 -2.96 1.34
C VAL A 25 9.80 -2.14 0.07
N GLN A 26 10.78 -2.47 -0.76
CA GLN A 26 11.13 -1.65 -1.91
C GLN A 26 11.50 -2.54 -3.10
N ASP A 27 11.18 -2.08 -4.31
CA ASP A 27 11.60 -2.70 -5.59
C ASP A 27 11.22 -4.19 -5.67
N CYS A 28 10.06 -4.52 -5.12
CA CYS A 28 9.54 -5.88 -5.08
C CYS A 28 8.52 -6.09 -6.20
N GLU A 29 8.72 -7.14 -7.00
CA GLU A 29 7.76 -7.57 -8.02
C GLU A 29 7.16 -8.94 -7.66
N GLN A 30 5.84 -9.04 -7.78
CA GLN A 30 5.13 -10.30 -7.73
C GLN A 30 4.83 -10.81 -9.14
N VAL A 31 5.16 -12.07 -9.40
CA VAL A 31 4.95 -12.74 -10.69
C VAL A 31 4.04 -13.96 -10.53
N GLY A 32 3.36 -14.37 -11.58
CA GLY A 32 2.42 -15.50 -11.55
C GLY A 32 1.25 -15.30 -12.51
N ILE A 33 0.18 -16.07 -12.31
CA ILE A 33 -1.02 -15.98 -13.14
C ILE A 33 -1.89 -14.78 -12.71
N PRO A 34 -2.57 -14.07 -13.65
CA PRO A 34 -3.35 -12.87 -13.35
C PRO A 34 -4.50 -13.07 -12.35
N SER A 35 -5.01 -14.30 -12.22
CA SER A 35 -6.12 -14.65 -11.33
C SER A 35 -5.71 -15.08 -9.91
N ALA A 36 -4.41 -15.20 -9.62
CA ALA A 36 -3.96 -15.64 -8.30
C ALA A 36 -4.16 -14.54 -7.25
N ARG A 37 -5.09 -14.76 -6.32
CA ARG A 37 -5.49 -13.78 -5.31
C ARG A 37 -4.52 -13.79 -4.13
N CYS A 38 -4.11 -12.61 -3.67
CA CYS A 38 -3.38 -12.46 -2.41
C CYS A 38 -3.41 -11.02 -1.87
N PHE A 39 -2.99 -10.88 -0.61
CA PHE A 39 -2.51 -9.62 -0.08
C PHE A 39 -0.99 -9.59 -0.31
N SER A 40 -0.52 -8.84 -1.31
CA SER A 40 0.90 -8.80 -1.68
C SER A 40 1.74 -8.20 -0.56
N VAL A 41 1.23 -7.12 0.05
CA VAL A 41 1.78 -6.55 1.28
C VAL A 41 0.63 -6.19 2.22
N ALA A 42 0.77 -6.56 3.49
CA ALA A 42 -0.20 -6.25 4.53
C ALA A 42 0.48 -5.88 5.85
N THR A 43 -0.27 -5.25 6.75
CA THR A 43 0.11 -5.04 8.15
C THR A 43 -0.72 -5.93 9.08
N GLY A 44 -0.09 -6.39 10.16
CA GLY A 44 -0.74 -7.10 11.27
C GLY A 44 -1.46 -6.17 12.26
N SER A 45 -2.08 -6.75 13.30
CA SER A 45 -2.82 -5.99 14.32
C SER A 45 -1.88 -5.08 15.09
N LEU A 46 -2.28 -3.82 15.28
CA LEU A 46 -1.54 -2.83 16.06
C LEU A 46 -0.08 -2.63 15.58
N THR A 47 0.19 -2.91 14.30
CA THR A 47 1.53 -2.76 13.72
C THR A 47 1.99 -1.30 13.85
N PRO A 48 3.12 -1.02 14.52
CA PRO A 48 3.61 0.33 14.67
C PRO A 48 4.31 0.82 13.39
N GLY A 49 4.19 2.11 13.09
CA GLY A 49 4.96 2.79 12.05
C GLY A 49 6.23 3.45 12.61
N PRO A 50 7.01 4.14 11.76
CA PRO A 50 6.79 4.31 10.32
C PRO A 50 7.21 3.07 9.52
N ASN A 51 6.44 2.70 8.51
CA ASN A 51 6.77 1.66 7.53
C ASN A 51 6.55 2.22 6.11
N ALA A 52 7.23 1.65 5.11
CA ALA A 52 7.11 2.11 3.74
C ALA A 52 7.13 0.95 2.73
N VAL A 53 6.28 1.05 1.71
CA VAL A 53 6.22 0.16 0.54
C VAL A 53 6.39 1.03 -0.70
N LEU A 54 7.54 0.89 -1.37
CA LEU A 54 7.89 1.72 -2.53
C LEU A 54 8.02 0.84 -3.76
N ARG A 55 7.50 1.29 -4.91
CA ARG A 55 7.75 0.64 -6.21
C ARG A 55 7.43 -0.85 -6.24
N HIS A 56 6.39 -1.24 -5.51
CA HIS A 56 5.88 -2.60 -5.55
C HIS A 56 5.11 -2.82 -6.85
N LYS A 57 5.31 -3.95 -7.52
CA LYS A 57 4.64 -4.26 -8.79
C LYS A 57 4.02 -5.64 -8.77
N THR A 58 2.96 -5.80 -9.55
CA THR A 58 2.31 -7.09 -9.79
C THR A 58 1.93 -7.23 -11.26
N LYS A 59 1.92 -8.48 -11.75
CA LYS A 59 1.33 -8.87 -13.05
C LYS A 59 -0.15 -9.26 -12.96
N SER A 60 -0.78 -9.09 -11.79
CA SER A 60 -2.15 -9.53 -11.50
C SER A 60 -3.02 -8.39 -11.02
N ASP A 61 -4.23 -8.29 -11.60
CA ASP A 61 -5.24 -7.31 -11.17
C ASP A 61 -5.98 -7.73 -9.88
N SER A 62 -5.71 -8.94 -9.38
CA SER A 62 -6.38 -9.52 -8.21
C SER A 62 -5.61 -9.32 -6.90
N GLN A 63 -4.50 -8.60 -6.97
CA GLN A 63 -3.55 -8.47 -5.88
C GLN A 63 -3.54 -7.06 -5.31
N THR A 64 -3.28 -7.00 -4.01
CA THR A 64 -3.58 -5.80 -3.24
C THR A 64 -2.53 -5.53 -2.18
N ILE A 65 -2.21 -4.25 -1.98
CA ILE A 65 -1.57 -3.77 -0.76
C ILE A 65 -2.68 -3.36 0.19
N TYR A 66 -2.79 -4.08 1.30
CA TYR A 66 -3.97 -3.99 2.15
C TYR A 66 -3.58 -4.24 3.61
N PRO A 67 -3.38 -3.18 4.42
CA PRO A 67 -3.43 -3.28 5.88
C PRO A 67 -4.60 -4.17 6.31
N HIS A 68 -4.31 -5.29 6.97
CA HIS A 68 -5.30 -6.38 7.02
C HIS A 68 -6.00 -6.46 8.36
N GLN A 69 -5.27 -6.25 9.45
CA GLN A 69 -5.79 -6.35 10.80
C GLN A 69 -5.96 -4.97 11.44
N ARG A 70 -6.48 -4.96 12.67
CA ARG A 70 -6.98 -3.75 13.31
C ARG A 70 -5.86 -2.78 13.71
N TRP A 71 -6.06 -1.50 13.39
CA TRP A 71 -5.34 -0.35 13.94
C TRP A 71 -3.82 -0.37 13.74
N ALA A 72 -3.34 -0.76 12.55
CA ALA A 72 -1.96 -0.44 12.18
C ALA A 72 -1.76 1.09 12.12
N GLN A 73 -0.52 1.54 12.17
CA GLN A 73 -0.19 2.97 12.15
C GLN A 73 0.99 3.27 11.23
N GLY A 74 0.96 4.41 10.53
CA GLY A 74 2.11 4.96 9.82
C GLY A 74 2.67 4.06 8.72
N LEU A 75 1.94 3.94 7.62
CA LEU A 75 2.39 3.23 6.42
C LEU A 75 2.37 4.18 5.21
N LEU A 76 3.51 4.34 4.55
CA LEU A 76 3.60 4.93 3.22
C LEU A 76 3.50 3.82 2.17
N VAL A 77 2.62 3.98 1.19
CA VAL A 77 2.61 3.19 -0.05
C VAL A 77 2.76 4.17 -1.20
N GLU A 78 3.81 3.99 -2.02
CA GLU A 78 4.06 4.92 -3.13
C GLU A 78 4.57 4.26 -4.41
N ASP A 79 4.40 5.00 -5.51
CA ASP A 79 4.91 4.69 -6.85
C ASP A 79 4.58 3.26 -7.31
N THR A 80 3.30 2.90 -7.23
CA THR A 80 2.82 1.56 -7.53
C THR A 80 1.54 1.58 -8.35
N SER A 81 1.37 0.59 -9.22
CA SER A 81 0.11 0.30 -9.90
C SER A 81 -0.75 -0.73 -9.16
N VAL A 82 -0.27 -1.28 -8.04
CA VAL A 82 -0.98 -2.30 -7.27
C VAL A 82 -2.17 -1.66 -6.55
N ALA A 83 -3.35 -2.29 -6.63
CA ALA A 83 -4.52 -1.81 -5.93
C ALA A 83 -4.25 -1.70 -4.42
N THR A 84 -4.59 -0.56 -3.82
CA THR A 84 -4.23 -0.25 -2.44
C THR A 84 -5.47 0.16 -1.64
N TYR A 85 -5.63 -0.44 -0.45
CA TYR A 85 -6.85 -0.31 0.34
C TYR A 85 -6.58 0.02 1.81
N PHE A 86 -6.92 1.23 2.23
CA PHE A 86 -6.90 1.67 3.64
C PHE A 86 -8.34 1.87 4.11
N VAL A 87 -9.01 0.80 4.55
CA VAL A 87 -10.47 0.83 4.79
C VAL A 87 -10.87 0.22 6.13
N ASN A 88 -12.10 0.50 6.57
CA ASN A 88 -12.75 -0.26 7.62
C ASN A 88 -13.22 -1.61 7.08
N ARG A 89 -12.57 -2.68 7.54
CA ARG A 89 -12.91 -4.06 7.20
C ARG A 89 -14.12 -4.60 7.95
N ASN A 90 -14.78 -3.76 8.76
CA ASN A 90 -15.97 -4.10 9.54
C ASN A 90 -15.75 -5.40 10.33
N THR A 91 -16.73 -6.30 10.28
CA THR A 91 -16.72 -7.60 10.96
C THR A 91 -16.09 -8.72 10.11
N LYS A 92 -15.43 -8.43 8.98
CA LYS A 92 -14.78 -9.48 8.17
C LYS A 92 -13.74 -10.22 9.02
N GLY A 93 -13.66 -11.55 8.86
CA GLY A 93 -12.73 -12.40 9.61
C GLY A 93 -13.04 -12.43 11.11
N SER A 94 -12.05 -12.20 11.96
CA SER A 94 -12.18 -12.21 13.44
C SER A 94 -12.52 -10.83 14.05
N GLY A 95 -13.03 -9.89 13.25
CA GLY A 95 -13.28 -8.50 13.70
C GLY A 95 -12.12 -7.56 13.38
N HIS A 96 -11.80 -7.41 12.09
CA HIS A 96 -10.65 -6.63 11.64
C HIS A 96 -10.80 -5.11 11.77
N GLY A 97 -12.03 -4.56 11.75
CA GLY A 97 -12.28 -3.13 11.96
C GLY A 97 -11.45 -2.21 11.05
N TRP A 98 -11.10 -1.03 11.56
CA TRP A 98 -10.22 -0.08 10.88
C TRP A 98 -8.83 -0.68 10.63
N SER A 99 -8.40 -0.75 9.38
CA SER A 99 -7.14 -1.38 9.06
C SER A 99 -5.91 -0.55 9.42
N ILE A 100 -6.00 0.78 9.27
CA ILE A 100 -4.89 1.68 9.51
C ILE A 100 -5.34 3.10 9.88
N ASN A 101 -4.51 3.76 10.68
CA ASN A 101 -4.53 5.21 10.92
C ASN A 101 -3.18 5.83 10.50
N GLY A 102 -3.19 7.04 9.96
CA GLY A 102 -1.97 7.74 9.57
C GLY A 102 -1.28 7.11 8.35
N GLY A 103 -2.01 6.40 7.50
CA GLY A 103 -1.51 5.84 6.25
C GLY A 103 -1.48 6.89 5.13
N VAL A 104 -0.47 6.83 4.28
CA VAL A 104 -0.31 7.70 3.11
C VAL A 104 -0.17 6.85 1.84
N GLY A 105 -1.06 7.08 0.88
CA GLY A 105 -0.89 6.68 -0.51
C GLY A 105 -0.35 7.85 -1.31
N TRP A 106 0.71 7.64 -2.07
CA TRP A 106 1.38 8.69 -2.85
C TRP A 106 1.70 8.21 -4.26
N ASN A 107 1.21 8.90 -5.31
CA ASN A 107 1.48 8.52 -6.70
C ASN A 107 1.17 7.04 -7.00
N ILE A 108 -0.05 6.61 -6.66
CA ILE A 108 -0.54 5.25 -6.92
C ILE A 108 -1.42 5.28 -8.17
N ASP A 109 -1.03 4.56 -9.22
CA ASP A 109 -1.80 4.52 -10.48
C ASP A 109 -2.97 3.51 -10.41
N GLY A 110 -2.87 2.54 -9.48
CA GLY A 110 -3.86 1.51 -9.27
C GLY A 110 -5.14 1.99 -8.58
N ARG A 111 -6.11 1.08 -8.45
CA ARG A 111 -7.35 1.34 -7.68
C ARG A 111 -7.02 1.69 -6.24
N CYS A 112 -7.59 2.78 -5.76
CA CYS A 112 -7.44 3.23 -4.38
C CYS A 112 -8.80 3.32 -3.69
N GLU A 113 -8.94 2.67 -2.52
CA GLU A 113 -10.06 2.90 -1.60
C GLU A 113 -9.50 3.23 -0.22
N PHE A 114 -9.65 4.49 0.18
CA PHE A 114 -9.02 5.07 1.34
C PHE A 114 -10.09 5.74 2.21
N GLU A 115 -10.23 5.25 3.42
CA GLU A 115 -11.12 5.74 4.45
C GLU A 115 -10.32 6.19 5.67
N SER A 116 -10.83 7.14 6.43
CA SER A 116 -10.22 7.59 7.69
C SER A 116 -11.01 7.10 8.91
N PRO A 117 -10.33 6.55 9.94
CA PRO A 117 -10.99 6.18 11.19
C PRO A 117 -11.50 7.42 11.94
N PRO A 118 -12.49 7.30 12.85
CA PRO A 118 -13.13 8.45 13.51
C PRO A 118 -12.17 9.41 14.24
N THR A 119 -11.03 8.92 14.69
CA THR A 119 -10.03 9.67 15.48
C THR A 119 -8.72 9.87 14.73
N GLY A 120 -8.74 9.77 13.40
CA GLY A 120 -7.53 9.70 12.61
C GLY A 120 -7.75 10.10 11.17
N ILE A 121 -6.65 10.17 10.42
CA ILE A 121 -6.67 10.58 9.02
C ILE A 121 -5.74 9.65 8.24
N ASN A 122 -6.21 9.22 7.08
CA ASN A 122 -5.40 8.62 6.03
C ASN A 122 -5.37 9.59 4.83
N TRP A 123 -4.32 9.53 4.02
CA TRP A 123 -4.12 10.41 2.87
C TRP A 123 -3.95 9.59 1.60
N CYS A 124 -4.50 10.10 0.50
CA CYS A 124 -4.35 9.56 -0.85
C CYS A 124 -4.05 10.74 -1.77
N ILE A 125 -2.80 10.89 -2.18
CA ILE A 125 -2.30 12.11 -2.83
C ILE A 125 -1.66 11.73 -4.17
N GLY A 126 -2.11 12.38 -5.25
CA GLY A 126 -1.59 12.08 -6.59
C GLY A 126 -1.96 10.69 -7.08
N CYS A 127 -3.08 10.12 -6.62
CA CYS A 127 -3.46 8.75 -6.91
C CYS A 127 -4.62 8.66 -7.89
N GLY A 128 -4.69 7.53 -8.58
CA GLY A 128 -5.67 7.20 -9.62
C GLY A 128 -5.18 7.55 -11.02
N ASP A 129 -5.37 6.62 -11.95
CA ASP A 129 -5.18 6.81 -13.39
C ASP A 129 -6.26 6.04 -14.19
N GLN A 130 -6.55 6.49 -15.42
CA GLN A 130 -7.42 5.81 -16.41
C GLN A 130 -8.79 5.37 -15.85
N GLY A 131 -9.45 6.24 -15.07
CA GLY A 131 -10.77 5.97 -14.51
C GLY A 131 -10.78 5.19 -13.19
N ASN A 132 -9.62 5.01 -12.55
CA ASN A 132 -9.49 4.50 -11.19
C ASN A 132 -9.46 5.61 -10.14
N ASP A 133 -10.40 6.57 -10.22
CA ASP A 133 -10.47 7.66 -9.24
C ASP A 133 -10.52 7.11 -7.80
N PRO A 134 -9.69 7.62 -6.88
CA PRO A 134 -9.68 7.18 -5.50
C PRO A 134 -11.05 7.35 -4.83
N LYS A 135 -11.44 6.35 -4.04
CA LYS A 135 -12.71 6.32 -3.31
C LYS A 135 -12.51 6.36 -1.80
N GLY A 136 -13.59 6.66 -1.09
CA GLY A 136 -13.66 6.64 0.37
C GLY A 136 -13.73 8.05 0.97
N ASN A 137 -13.50 8.16 2.27
CA ASN A 137 -13.63 9.41 3.03
C ASN A 137 -12.29 9.89 3.65
N ALA A 138 -11.16 9.36 3.17
CA ALA A 138 -9.84 9.88 3.50
C ALA A 138 -9.60 11.29 2.93
N THR A 139 -8.47 11.90 3.28
CA THR A 139 -8.02 13.11 2.60
C THR A 139 -7.50 12.74 1.22
N LEU A 140 -8.34 12.95 0.20
CA LEU A 140 -8.02 12.73 -1.20
C LEU A 140 -7.58 14.06 -1.84
N LEU A 141 -6.37 14.12 -2.39
CA LEU A 141 -5.80 15.34 -2.99
C LEU A 141 -5.18 15.02 -4.35
N GLU A 142 -5.29 15.96 -5.29
CA GLU A 142 -4.66 15.88 -6.61
C GLU A 142 -4.94 14.54 -7.33
N THR A 143 -6.17 14.03 -7.26
CA THR A 143 -6.55 12.73 -7.81
C THR A 143 -6.52 12.70 -9.34
N GLY A 144 -6.34 11.51 -9.92
CA GLY A 144 -6.35 11.30 -11.37
C GLY A 144 -5.07 11.74 -12.09
N LYS A 145 -4.03 12.09 -11.33
CA LYS A 145 -2.71 12.46 -11.83
C LYS A 145 -1.65 12.22 -10.78
N ARG A 146 -0.42 11.98 -11.21
CA ARG A 146 0.76 12.01 -10.33
C ARG A 146 1.13 13.45 -9.96
N VAL A 147 1.79 13.60 -8.81
CA VAL A 147 2.30 14.87 -8.27
C VAL A 147 3.80 14.82 -8.02
N GLU A 148 4.42 16.00 -7.91
CA GLU A 148 5.79 16.13 -7.42
C GLU A 148 5.84 16.30 -5.89
N PRO A 149 6.89 15.78 -5.21
CA PRO A 149 7.97 14.97 -5.79
C PRO A 149 7.49 13.57 -6.23
N GLN A 150 8.16 12.99 -7.22
CA GLN A 150 7.88 11.62 -7.66
C GLN A 150 7.87 10.61 -6.49
N SER A 151 8.87 10.68 -5.59
CA SER A 151 8.96 9.86 -4.38
C SER A 151 8.99 10.75 -3.14
N LEU A 152 7.96 10.63 -2.30
CA LEU A 152 7.90 11.33 -1.02
C LEU A 152 8.97 10.78 -0.08
N PHE A 153 9.16 9.44 -0.08
CA PHE A 153 10.16 8.80 0.77
C PHE A 153 11.58 9.30 0.48
N GLN A 154 11.97 9.31 -0.81
CA GLN A 154 13.31 9.70 -1.22
C GLN A 154 13.57 11.18 -0.93
N THR A 155 12.64 12.07 -1.27
CA THR A 155 12.77 13.50 -0.94
C THR A 155 12.88 13.74 0.58
N GLN A 156 12.15 12.98 1.41
CA GLN A 156 12.30 13.07 2.87
C GLN A 156 13.65 12.56 3.38
N LEU A 157 14.27 11.56 2.74
CA LEU A 157 15.63 11.13 3.08
C LEU A 157 16.66 12.21 2.70
N GLU A 158 16.56 12.75 1.50
CA GLU A 158 17.46 13.80 1.00
C GLU A 158 17.39 15.08 1.84
N ASN A 159 16.17 15.48 2.24
CA ASN A 159 15.97 16.62 3.16
C ASN A 159 16.60 16.40 4.54
N ARG A 160 16.89 15.15 4.92
CA ARG A 160 17.64 14.80 6.15
C ARG A 160 19.15 14.64 5.91
N GLY A 161 19.63 14.96 4.70
CA GLY A 161 21.02 14.78 4.28
C GLY A 161 21.41 13.32 4.06
N VAL A 162 20.44 12.43 3.90
CA VAL A 162 20.68 11.01 3.60
C VAL A 162 20.51 10.79 2.10
N TYR A 163 21.61 10.49 1.43
CA TYR A 163 21.64 10.19 0.00
C TYR A 163 21.89 8.71 -0.20
N ARG A 164 21.17 8.09 -1.16
CA ARG A 164 21.54 6.77 -1.67
C ARG A 164 22.42 6.98 -2.89
N TYR A 165 23.56 6.30 -2.92
CA TYR A 165 24.35 6.18 -4.15
C TYR A 165 23.58 5.23 -5.07
N ASP A 166 22.79 5.78 -5.97
CA ASP A 166 22.25 5.01 -7.08
C ASP A 166 23.43 4.78 -8.04
N GLY A 167 23.99 3.57 -8.00
CA GLY A 167 25.00 3.17 -8.96
C GLY A 167 24.39 3.28 -10.37
N GLU A 168 25.04 4.06 -11.23
CA GLU A 168 24.74 4.08 -12.66
C GLU A 168 24.87 2.65 -13.20
N GLU A 169 23.77 2.03 -13.58
CA GLU A 169 23.82 0.85 -14.45
C GLU A 169 24.29 1.31 -15.83
N SER A 170 25.49 0.87 -16.19
CA SER A 170 26.12 1.00 -17.52
C SER A 170 25.44 0.15 -18.58
#